data_AF-A0A3B9X378-F1
#
_entry.id   AF-A0A3B9X378-F1
#
_cell.length_a   1.000
_cell.length_b   1.000
_cell.length_c   1.000
_cell.angle_alpha   90.00
_cell.angle_beta   90.00
_cell.angle_gamma   90.00
#
_symmetry.space_group_name_H-M   'P 1'
#
loop_
_entity.id
_entity.type
_entity.pdbx_description
1 polymer ?
#
loop_
_entity_poly.entity_id
_entity_poly.type
_entity_poly.pdbx_seq_one_letter_code
_entity_poly.pdbx_strand_id
1 'polypeptide(L)' 'MTENFAELFEESLIEIDMTPGAIVSGTVIEIDSDWVTVHAGLKSEGVIPRIEFLDEQGNLALEIGDVVKVALE' A
#
# COMPACT_ATOMS: atom_id res chain seq x y z
N MET A 1 -20.07 24.47 28.01
CA MET A 1 -20.08 22.98 28.01
C MET A 1 -20.62 22.48 26.67
N THR A 2 -20.12 23.01 25.55
CA THR A 2 -20.54 22.63 24.19
C THR A 2 -19.37 22.63 23.20
N GLU A 3 -18.14 22.84 23.67
CA GLU A 3 -16.95 23.02 22.81
C GLU A 3 -16.15 21.72 22.60
N ASN A 4 -16.45 20.65 23.34
CA ASN A 4 -15.58 19.46 23.39
C ASN A 4 -15.72 18.52 22.17
N PHE A 5 -16.85 18.53 21.45
CA PHE A 5 -17.03 17.64 20.29
C PHE A 5 -16.38 18.18 19.02
N ALA A 6 -16.42 19.49 18.80
CA ALA A 6 -15.80 20.11 17.64
C ALA A 6 -14.27 19.98 17.71
N GLU A 7 -13.69 20.23 18.87
CA GLU A 7 -12.24 20.11 19.09
C GLU A 7 -11.76 18.65 18.98
N LEU A 8 -12.46 17.69 19.60
CA LEU A 8 -12.13 16.26 19.47
C LEU A 8 -12.33 15.71 18.05
N PHE A 9 -13.30 16.26 17.30
CA PHE A 9 -13.54 15.88 15.90
C PHE A 9 -12.46 16.45 14.97
N GLU A 10 -12.01 17.69 15.21
CA GLU A 10 -10.86 18.27 14.51
C GLU A 10 -9.56 17.52 14.80
N GLU A 11 -9.30 17.14 16.06
CA GLU A 11 -8.14 16.29 16.41
C GLU A 11 -8.18 14.93 15.69
N SER A 12 -9.35 14.30 15.59
CA SER A 12 -9.50 13.02 14.88
C SER A 12 -9.35 13.16 13.35
N LEU A 13 -9.61 14.33 12.77
CA LEU A 13 -9.38 14.60 11.34
C LEU A 13 -7.90 14.84 11.01
N ILE A 14 -7.13 15.36 11.97
CA ILE A 14 -5.70 15.66 11.82
C ILE A 14 -4.84 14.38 11.87
N GLU A 15 -5.30 13.32 12.54
CA GLU A 15 -4.61 12.02 12.58
C GLU A 15 -4.75 11.20 11.29
N ILE A 16 -5.69 11.55 10.40
CA ILE A 16 -5.74 10.95 9.08
C ILE A 16 -4.78 11.74 8.22
N ASP A 17 -3.51 11.40 8.37
CA ASP A 17 -2.43 11.74 7.47
C ASP A 17 -2.77 11.14 6.09
N MET A 18 -3.66 11.82 5.34
CA MET A 18 -3.85 11.62 3.91
C MET A 18 -2.66 12.26 3.19
N THR A 19 -1.44 11.92 3.59
CA THR A 19 -0.26 12.31 2.86
C THR A 19 -0.23 11.48 1.57
N PRO A 20 -0.34 12.12 0.39
CA PRO A 20 0.07 11.45 -0.84
C PRO A 20 1.54 11.04 -0.68
N GLY A 21 1.83 9.76 -0.88
CA GLY A 21 3.12 9.13 -0.56
C GLY A 21 3.10 8.19 0.64
N ALA A 22 1.93 7.93 1.27
CA ALA A 22 1.83 6.93 2.32
C ALA A 22 2.23 5.53 1.81
N ILE A 23 3.20 4.91 2.47
CA ILE A 23 3.67 3.56 2.13
C ILE A 23 2.73 2.56 2.78
N VAL A 24 1.94 1.88 1.96
CA VAL A 24 1.05 0.80 2.40
C VAL A 24 1.70 -0.55 2.21
N SER A 25 1.45 -1.46 3.15
CA SER A 25 1.92 -2.85 3.02
C SER A 25 0.87 -3.65 2.25
N GLY A 26 1.23 -4.11 1.06
CA GLY A 26 0.41 -4.96 0.20
C GLY A 26 0.85 -6.41 0.23
N THR A 27 -0.12 -7.33 0.30
CA THR A 27 0.14 -8.76 0.17
C THR A 27 -0.01 -9.16 -1.29
N VAL A 28 0.96 -9.91 -1.81
CA VAL A 28 0.89 -10.46 -3.16
C VAL A 28 -0.20 -11.53 -3.21
N ILE A 29 -1.24 -11.28 -3.99
CA ILE A 29 -2.35 -12.23 -4.17
C ILE A 29 -2.18 -13.05 -5.44
N GLU A 30 -1.48 -12.50 -6.44
CA GLU A 30 -1.26 -13.15 -7.73
C GLU A 30 0.06 -12.68 -8.35
N ILE A 31 0.79 -13.61 -8.95
CA ILE A 31 2.02 -13.33 -9.72
C ILE A 31 1.82 -13.92 -11.10
N ASP A 32 1.80 -13.05 -12.11
CA ASP A 32 1.73 -13.41 -13.51
C ASP A 32 3.14 -13.34 -14.15
N SER A 33 3.24 -13.66 -15.44
CA SER A 33 4.55 -13.66 -16.12
C SER A 33 5.15 -12.25 -16.25
N ASP A 34 4.30 -11.22 -16.36
CA ASP A 34 4.67 -9.83 -16.61
C ASP A 34 4.27 -8.88 -15.47
N TRP A 35 3.20 -9.17 -14.72
CA TRP A 35 2.68 -8.32 -13.64
C TRP A 35 2.45 -9.10 -12.34
N VAL A 36 2.49 -8.38 -11.23
CA VAL A 36 2.22 -8.84 -9.88
C VAL A 36 1.05 -8.05 -9.33
N THR A 37 0.02 -8.76 -8.86
CA THR A 37 -1.15 -8.17 -8.22
C THR A 37 -0.98 -8.22 -6.71
N VAL A 38 -1.05 -7.04 -6.08
CA VAL A 38 -0.92 -6.86 -4.64
C VAL A 38 -2.15 -6.21 -4.05
N HIS A 39 -2.58 -6.74 -2.92
CA HIS A 39 -3.71 -6.24 -2.17
C HIS A 39 -3.22 -5.54 -0.89
N ALA A 40 -3.35 -4.21 -0.85
CA ALA A 40 -2.95 -3.38 0.28
C ALA A 40 -4.05 -3.15 1.32
N GLY A 41 -5.13 -3.95 1.29
CA GLY A 41 -6.29 -3.76 2.18
C GLY A 41 -7.08 -2.47 1.89
N LEU A 42 -6.83 -1.86 0.73
CA LEU A 42 -7.53 -0.67 0.23
C LEU A 42 -8.58 -1.09 -0.81
N LYS A 43 -9.41 -0.12 -1.24
CA LYS A 43 -10.43 -0.35 -2.29
C LYS A 43 -9.83 -0.71 -3.65
N SER A 44 -8.54 -0.45 -3.86
CA SER A 44 -7.84 -0.67 -5.12
C SER A 44 -6.75 -1.73 -4.96
N GLU A 45 -6.65 -2.61 -5.96
CA GLU A 45 -5.53 -3.55 -6.13
C GLU A 45 -4.37 -2.83 -6.81
N GLY A 46 -3.14 -3.06 -6.33
CA GLY A 46 -1.93 -2.58 -6.98
C GLY A 46 -1.47 -3.58 -8.02
N VAL A 47 -1.25 -3.13 -9.25
CA VAL A 47 -0.65 -3.95 -10.31
C VAL A 47 0.74 -3.40 -10.59
N ILE A 48 1.76 -4.19 -10.32
CA ILE A 48 3.16 -3.77 -10.40
C ILE A 48 3.86 -4.69 -11.39
N PRO A 49 4.66 -4.16 -12.34
CA PRO A 49 5.42 -5.00 -13.25
C PRO A 49 6.35 -5.91 -12.45
N ARG A 50 6.39 -7.20 -12.80
CA ARG A 50 7.33 -8.16 -12.23
C ARG A 50 8.77 -7.64 -12.24
N ILE A 51 9.12 -6.84 -13.24
CA ILE A 51 10.45 -6.29 -13.45
C ILE A 51 10.94 -5.44 -12.27
N GLU A 52 10.05 -4.73 -11.59
CA GLU A 52 10.41 -3.92 -10.40
C GLU A 52 10.83 -4.78 -9.21
N PHE A 53 10.48 -6.06 -9.23
CA PHE A 53 10.86 -7.04 -8.20
C PHE A 53 12.05 -7.93 -8.62
N LEU A 54 12.58 -7.73 -9.83
CA LEU A 54 13.79 -8.44 -10.27
C LEU A 54 15.02 -7.73 -9.67
N ASP A 55 15.87 -8.51 -9.03
CA ASP A 55 17.16 -8.01 -8.52
C ASP A 55 18.16 -7.77 -9.68
N GLU A 56 19.35 -7.21 -9.41
CA GLU A 56 20.39 -6.91 -10.44
C GLU A 56 20.84 -8.15 -11.22
N GLN A 57 20.56 -9.35 -10.69
CA GLN A 57 20.84 -10.64 -11.32
C GLN A 57 19.64 -11.24 -12.08
N GLY A 58 18.50 -10.56 -12.12
CA GLY A 58 17.27 -11.04 -12.76
C GLY A 58 16.51 -12.10 -11.95
N ASN A 59 16.81 -12.23 -10.65
CA ASN A 59 16.12 -13.16 -9.77
C ASN A 59 14.91 -12.46 -9.15
N LEU A 60 13.73 -13.07 -9.31
CA LEU A 60 12.50 -12.63 -8.65
C LEU A 60 12.45 -13.30 -7.26
N ALA A 61 12.72 -12.54 -6.20
CA ALA A 61 12.62 -13.03 -4.82
C ALA A 61 11.22 -12.80 -4.23
N LEU A 62 10.18 -12.88 -5.06
CA LEU A 62 8.80 -12.61 -4.70
C LEU A 62 7.93 -13.83 -4.91
N GLU A 63 7.15 -14.19 -3.89
CA GLU A 63 6.23 -15.32 -3.90
C GLU A 63 4.80 -14.87 -3.55
N ILE A 64 3.80 -15.66 -3.94
CA ILE A 64 2.40 -15.37 -3.58
C ILE A 64 2.25 -15.49 -2.06
N GLY A 65 1.68 -14.47 -1.43
CA GLY A 65 1.57 -14.33 0.03
C GLY A 65 2.68 -13.49 0.66
N ASP A 66 3.68 -13.06 -0.11
CA ASP A 66 4.71 -12.13 0.39
C ASP A 66 4.15 -10.72 0.60
N VAL A 67 4.80 -9.93 1.45
CA VAL A 67 4.34 -8.59 1.84
C VAL A 67 5.30 -7.55 1.29
N VAL A 68 4.83 -6.77 0.32
CA VAL A 68 5.59 -5.69 -0.32
C VAL A 68 5.10 -4.33 0.13
N LYS A 69 6.00 -3.35 0.09
CA LYS A 69 5.67 -1.96 0.42
C LYS A 69 5.38 -1.20 -0.88
N VAL A 70 4.16 -0.68 -1.00
CA VAL A 70 3.71 0.07 -2.16
C VAL A 70 3.48 1.52 -1.72
N ALA A 71 4.04 2.47 -2.45
CA ALA A 71 3.74 3.88 -2.22
C ALA A 71 2.40 4.23 -2.88
N LEU A 72 1.54 4.91 -2.12
CA LEU A 72 0.30 5.48 -2.65
C LEU A 72 0.64 6.81 -3.35
N GLU A 73 0.49 6.88 -4.68
CA GLU A 73 0.55 8.13 -5.43
C GLU A 73 -0.85 8.71 -5.67
#